data_AF-A0AAX2KUI5-F1
#
_entry.id   AF-A0AAX2KUI5-F1
#
_cell.length_a   1.000
_cell.length_b   1.000
_cell.length_c   1.000
_cell.angle_alpha   90.00
_cell.angle_beta   90.00
_cell.angle_gamma   90.00
#
_symmetry.space_group_name_H-M   'P 1'
#
loop_
_entity.id
_entity.type
_entity.pdbx_description
1 polymer ?
#
loop_
_entity_poly.entity_id
_entity_poly.type
_entity_poly.pdbx_seq_one_letter_code
_entity_poly.pdbx_strand_id
1 'polypeptide(L)'
;MDKQQVKKIELGTFIGLTMALCATVRSIPTLAAVGWTLISYTIFAVLFFAGPIALISGELSTMLPQEGGPQLWVKTALGSKWGFVVAWLLWVQMFPGMVMVASTLGPLLGNTFGNVHLGENHWFVLGCILVIYWIITILNLKFDMAKVGGNIGVWLVFTSQY
;
A
#
# COMPACT_ATOMS: atom_id res chain seq x y z
N MET A 1 4.34 -33.04 -17.06
CA MET A 1 4.06 -32.19 -15.90
C MET A 1 5.38 -31.55 -15.50
N ASP A 2 5.65 -30.35 -16.02
CA ASP A 2 6.88 -29.64 -15.70
C ASP A 2 6.91 -29.31 -14.21
N LYS A 3 7.93 -29.81 -13.50
CA LYS A 3 8.22 -29.40 -12.14
C LYS A 3 8.73 -27.97 -12.20
N GLN A 4 7.84 -27.00 -12.00
CA GLN A 4 8.24 -25.61 -11.73
C GLN A 4 9.29 -25.63 -10.62
N GLN A 5 10.51 -25.21 -10.95
CA GLN A 5 11.58 -25.03 -9.98
C GLN A 5 11.12 -24.00 -8.96
N VAL A 6 10.86 -24.44 -7.73
CA VAL A 6 10.60 -23.54 -6.60
C VAL A 6 11.89 -22.77 -6.34
N LYS A 7 11.94 -21.52 -6.83
CA LYS A 7 13.04 -20.62 -6.60
C LYS A 7 13.08 -20.32 -5.10
N LYS A 8 14.02 -20.94 -4.37
CA LYS A 8 14.23 -20.66 -2.95
C LYS A 8 14.56 -19.18 -2.80
N ILE A 9 13.67 -18.45 -2.13
CA ILE A 9 13.89 -17.05 -1.80
C ILE A 9 14.75 -17.04 -0.54
N GLU A 10 15.87 -16.31 -0.57
CA GLU A 10 16.67 -16.10 0.64
C GLU A 10 15.92 -15.24 1.64
N LEU A 11 16.13 -15.49 2.94
CA LEU A 11 15.45 -14.79 4.02
C LEU A 11 15.61 -13.26 3.91
N GLY A 12 16.80 -12.79 3.50
CA GLY A 12 17.03 -11.36 3.26
C GLY A 12 16.16 -10.78 2.15
N THR A 13 16.01 -11.49 1.03
CA THR A 13 15.13 -11.07 -0.08
C THR A 13 13.67 -11.06 0.36
N PHE A 14 13.23 -12.04 1.14
CA PHE A 14 11.85 -12.11 1.65
C PHE A 14 11.53 -10.94 2.59
N ILE A 15 12.44 -10.63 3.52
CA ILE A 15 12.31 -9.46 4.40
C ILE A 15 12.29 -8.18 3.57
N GLY A 16 13.21 -8.03 2.62
CA GLY A 16 13.28 -6.84 1.76
C GLY A 16 11.99 -6.59 0.96
N LEU A 17 11.42 -7.64 0.36
CA LEU A 17 10.14 -7.55 -0.36
C LEU A 17 8.99 -7.13 0.57
N THR A 18 8.93 -7.69 1.77
CA THR A 18 7.88 -7.37 2.74
C THR A 18 8.02 -5.94 3.26
N MET A 19 9.24 -5.49 3.53
CA MET A 19 9.54 -4.11 3.96
C MET A 19 9.16 -3.09 2.88
N ALA A 20 9.43 -3.37 1.61
CA ALA A 20 9.05 -2.50 0.50
C ALA A 20 7.51 -2.32 0.40
N LEU A 21 6.74 -3.36 0.71
CA LEU A 21 5.28 -3.30 0.74
C LEU A 21 4.74 -2.53 1.95
N CYS A 22 5.38 -2.68 3.12
CA CYS A 22 4.98 -1.99 4.35
C CYS A 22 5.43 -0.53 4.41
N ALA A 23 6.49 -0.14 3.70
CA ALA A 23 7.05 1.20 3.73
C ALA A 23 6.14 2.20 3.01
N THR A 24 5.16 2.77 3.74
CA THR A 24 4.35 3.88 3.25
C THR A 24 4.79 5.19 3.88
N VAL A 25 5.37 6.09 3.09
CA VAL A 25 5.80 7.45 3.51
C VAL A 25 4.62 8.33 3.96
N ARG A 26 3.40 7.99 3.53
CA ARG A 26 2.19 8.82 3.68
C ARG A 26 1.73 9.01 5.13
N SER A 27 1.93 8.04 6.00
CA SER A 27 1.50 8.12 7.40
C SER A 27 2.51 8.85 8.29
N ILE A 28 3.73 9.12 7.80
CA ILE A 28 4.81 9.74 8.58
C ILE A 28 4.41 11.11 9.17
N PRO A 29 3.77 12.05 8.43
CA PRO A 29 3.42 13.35 8.99
C PRO A 29 2.39 13.25 10.12
N THR A 30 1.38 12.39 9.95
CA THR A 30 0.36 12.15 10.98
C THR A 30 0.93 11.45 12.20
N LEU A 31 1.89 10.53 12.02
CA LEU A 31 2.57 9.83 13.12
C LEU A 31 3.52 10.78 13.87
N ALA A 32 4.19 11.69 13.18
CA ALA A 32 5.07 12.69 13.79
C ALA A 32 4.31 13.63 14.74
N ALA A 33 3.05 13.97 14.44
CA ALA A 33 2.23 14.82 15.30
C ALA A 33 1.89 14.19 16.67
N VAL A 34 1.95 12.86 16.79
CA VAL A 34 1.64 12.11 18.02
C VAL A 34 2.81 12.14 19.03
N GLY A 35 4.02 12.50 18.58
CA GLY A 35 5.20 12.64 19.43
C GLY A 35 5.64 11.32 20.08
N TRP A 36 6.23 11.40 21.28
CA TRP A 36 6.82 10.25 21.99
C TRP A 36 5.83 9.14 22.36
N THR A 37 4.53 9.45 22.43
CA THR A 37 3.48 8.44 22.70
C THR A 37 3.33 7.44 21.56
N LEU A 38 3.81 7.77 20.35
CA LEU A 38 3.80 6.86 19.21
C LEU A 38 4.54 5.55 19.50
N ILE A 39 5.61 5.59 20.28
CA ILE A 39 6.45 4.41 20.56
C ILE A 39 5.65 3.37 21.34
N SER A 40 4.92 3.77 22.40
CA SER A 40 4.11 2.85 23.19
C SER A 40 2.95 2.29 22.39
N TYR A 41 2.26 3.11 21.59
CA TYR A 41 1.19 2.65 20.70
C TYR A 41 1.69 1.69 19.63
N THR A 42 2.87 1.92 19.07
CA THR A 42 3.47 1.05 18.04
C THR A 42 3.85 -0.30 18.63
N ILE A 43 4.49 -0.33 19.80
CA ILE A 43 4.82 -1.59 20.48
C ILE A 43 3.55 -2.39 20.77
N PHE A 44 2.52 -1.73 21.30
CA PHE A 44 1.23 -2.38 21.57
C PHE A 44 0.58 -2.92 20.28
N ALA A 45 0.55 -2.13 19.21
CA ALA A 45 0.00 -2.56 17.92
C ALA A 45 0.77 -3.73 17.32
N VAL A 46 2.10 -3.76 17.45
CA VAL A 46 2.92 -4.88 16.96
C VAL A 46 2.61 -6.16 17.73
N LEU A 47 2.52 -6.09 19.07
CA LEU A 47 2.31 -7.28 19.89
C LEU A 47 0.89 -7.85 19.80
N PHE A 48 -0.14 -6.99 19.79
CA PHE A 48 -1.53 -7.43 19.87
C PHE A 48 -2.26 -7.49 18.53
N PHE A 49 -1.72 -6.86 17.48
CA PHE A 49 -2.37 -6.80 16.18
C PHE A 49 -1.48 -7.37 15.07
N ALA A 50 -0.35 -6.71 14.77
CA ALA A 50 0.46 -7.08 13.60
C ALA A 50 1.12 -8.46 13.75
N GLY A 51 1.69 -8.76 14.92
CA GLY A 51 2.36 -10.03 15.21
C GLY A 51 1.44 -11.23 15.08
N PRO A 52 0.29 -11.27 15.78
CA PRO A 52 -0.68 -12.35 15.66
C PRO A 52 -1.19 -12.53 14.22
N ILE A 53 -1.49 -11.44 13.52
CA ILE A 53 -1.98 -11.51 12.13
C ILE A 53 -0.90 -12.07 11.20
N ALA A 54 0.36 -11.68 11.36
CA ALA A 54 1.47 -12.20 10.55
C ALA A 54 1.66 -13.71 10.74
N LEU A 55 1.57 -14.20 11.99
CA LEU A 55 1.65 -15.63 12.29
C LEU A 55 0.48 -16.41 11.68
N ILE A 56 -0.76 -15.94 11.85
CA ILE A 56 -1.96 -16.57 11.27
C ILE A 56 -1.88 -16.58 9.74
N SER A 57 -1.46 -15.47 9.14
CA SER A 57 -1.27 -15.36 7.69
C SER A 57 -0.19 -16.32 7.19
N GLY A 58 0.88 -16.53 7.95
CA GLY A 58 1.95 -17.48 7.64
C GLY A 58 1.43 -18.92 7.60
N GLU A 59 0.73 -19.34 8.65
CA GLU A 59 0.15 -20.70 8.75
C GLU A 59 -0.92 -20.96 7.68
N LEU A 60 -1.79 -19.98 7.40
CA LEU A 60 -2.81 -20.14 6.35
C LEU A 60 -2.19 -20.18 4.95
N SER A 61 -1.13 -19.41 4.70
CA SER A 61 -0.44 -19.42 3.43
C SER A 61 0.31 -20.73 3.15
N THR A 62 0.74 -21.47 4.19
CA THR A 62 1.37 -22.79 4.03
C THR A 62 0.34 -23.90 3.93
N MET A 63 -0.80 -23.81 4.64
CA MET A 63 -1.89 -24.78 4.55
C MET A 63 -2.65 -24.73 3.22
N LEU A 64 -2.82 -23.54 2.63
CA LEU A 64 -3.54 -23.35 1.38
C LEU A 64 -2.62 -22.72 0.31
N PRO A 65 -1.78 -23.51 -0.38
CA PRO A 65 -0.82 -23.00 -1.36
C PRO A 65 -1.46 -22.56 -2.70
N GLN A 66 -2.77 -22.36 -2.71
CA GLN A 66 -3.51 -21.89 -3.88
C GLN A 66 -3.37 -20.36 -4.00
N GLU A 67 -3.29 -19.85 -5.24
CA GLU A 67 -3.22 -18.42 -5.48
C GLU A 67 -4.56 -17.74 -5.14
N GLY A 68 -4.61 -17.00 -4.02
CA GLY A 68 -5.83 -16.26 -3.68
C GLY A 68 -5.89 -15.52 -2.34
N GLY A 69 -4.79 -15.47 -1.58
CA GLY A 69 -4.66 -14.61 -0.40
C GLY A 69 -5.78 -14.76 0.65
N PRO A 70 -6.07 -13.71 1.44
CA PRO A 70 -7.08 -13.76 2.49
C PRO A 70 -8.50 -14.12 2.02
N GLN A 71 -8.86 -13.73 0.80
CA GLN A 71 -10.14 -14.01 0.17
C GLN A 71 -10.35 -15.52 0.02
N LEU A 72 -9.31 -16.23 -0.38
CA LEU A 72 -9.34 -17.66 -0.57
C LEU A 72 -9.37 -18.42 0.75
N TRP A 73 -8.60 -17.97 1.75
CA TRP A 73 -8.62 -18.58 3.09
C TRP A 73 -10.04 -18.55 3.68
N VAL A 74 -10.70 -17.38 3.58
CA VAL A 74 -12.07 -17.21 4.08
C VAL A 74 -13.09 -17.95 3.22
N LYS A 75 -12.90 -18.01 1.90
CA LYS A 75 -13.73 -18.82 1.01
C LYS A 75 -13.70 -20.30 1.39
N THR A 76 -12.54 -20.83 1.72
CA THR A 76 -12.35 -22.24 2.10
C THR A 76 -12.95 -22.54 3.47
N ALA A 77 -12.83 -21.63 4.43
CA ALA A 77 -13.32 -21.85 5.80
C ALA A 77 -14.82 -21.55 5.98
N LEU A 78 -15.31 -20.43 5.44
CA LEU A 78 -16.67 -19.91 5.67
C LEU A 78 -17.57 -19.98 4.43
N GLY A 79 -17.05 -20.38 3.28
CA GLY A 79 -17.78 -20.53 2.02
C GLY A 79 -17.71 -19.31 1.10
N SER A 80 -18.27 -19.46 -0.10
CA SER A 80 -18.09 -18.50 -1.20
C SER A 80 -18.63 -17.10 -0.94
N LYS A 81 -19.70 -16.96 -0.15
CA LYS A 81 -20.29 -15.63 0.16
C LYS A 81 -19.32 -14.78 0.97
N TRP A 82 -18.70 -15.35 2.01
CA TRP A 82 -17.76 -14.64 2.86
C TRP A 82 -16.43 -14.36 2.16
N GLY A 83 -15.97 -15.29 1.31
CA GLY A 83 -14.81 -15.02 0.44
C GLY A 83 -15.02 -13.82 -0.48
N PHE A 84 -16.22 -13.66 -1.05
CA PHE A 84 -16.57 -12.48 -1.84
C PHE A 84 -16.59 -11.20 -0.99
N VAL A 85 -17.16 -11.24 0.21
CA VAL A 85 -17.18 -10.07 1.12
C VAL A 85 -15.76 -9.62 1.45
N VAL A 86 -14.84 -10.55 1.73
CA VAL A 86 -13.43 -10.22 1.99
C VAL A 86 -12.77 -9.61 0.75
N ALA A 87 -13.01 -10.16 -0.44
CA ALA A 87 -12.52 -9.60 -1.69
C ALA A 87 -13.02 -8.18 -1.92
N TRP A 88 -14.32 -7.96 -1.68
CA TRP A 88 -14.97 -6.67 -1.77
C TRP A 88 -14.38 -5.67 -0.78
N LEU A 89 -14.22 -6.04 0.49
CA LEU A 89 -13.64 -5.16 1.51
C LEU A 89 -12.18 -4.81 1.20
N LEU A 90 -11.37 -5.77 0.76
CA LEU A 90 -9.97 -5.55 0.37
C LEU A 90 -9.85 -4.63 -0.85
N TRP A 91 -10.83 -4.67 -1.75
CA TRP A 91 -10.92 -3.73 -2.86
C TRP A 91 -11.42 -2.35 -2.41
N VAL A 92 -12.49 -2.28 -1.62
CA VAL A 92 -13.09 -1.02 -1.15
C VAL A 92 -12.12 -0.20 -0.29
N GLN A 93 -11.35 -0.85 0.58
CA GLN A 93 -10.36 -0.14 1.41
C GLN A 93 -9.30 0.60 0.59
N MET A 94 -9.08 0.23 -0.68
CA MET A 94 -8.13 0.91 -1.56
C MET A 94 -8.64 2.31 -1.96
N PHE A 95 -9.96 2.56 -1.99
CA PHE A 95 -10.48 3.89 -2.35
C PHE A 95 -10.10 4.97 -1.33
N PRO A 96 -10.39 4.84 -0.02
CA PRO A 96 -9.94 5.82 0.96
C PRO A 96 -8.42 5.97 0.98
N GLY A 97 -7.70 4.85 0.82
CA GLY A 97 -6.24 4.84 0.77
C GLY A 97 -5.67 5.70 -0.37
N MET A 98 -6.26 5.61 -1.56
CA MET A 98 -5.84 6.43 -2.71
C MET A 98 -6.25 7.90 -2.56
N VAL A 99 -7.46 8.18 -2.08
CA VAL A 99 -7.98 9.56 -1.95
C VAL A 99 -7.18 10.34 -0.92
N MET A 100 -6.78 9.69 0.17
CA MET A 100 -5.91 10.29 1.18
C MET A 100 -4.59 10.79 0.58
N VAL A 101 -3.97 10.05 -0.35
CA VAL A 101 -2.73 10.50 -1.02
C VAL A 101 -2.97 11.74 -1.86
N ALA A 102 -4.06 11.74 -2.64
CA ALA A 102 -4.36 12.84 -3.53
C ALA A 102 -4.65 14.12 -2.73
N SER A 103 -5.26 13.99 -1.54
CA SER A 103 -5.57 15.13 -0.67
C SER A 103 -4.34 15.83 -0.11
N THR A 104 -3.20 15.17 0.04
CA THR A 104 -1.96 15.81 0.51
C THR A 104 -1.29 16.64 -0.57
N LEU A 105 -1.60 16.41 -1.86
CA LEU A 105 -1.00 17.13 -2.99
C LEU A 105 -1.49 18.58 -3.07
N GLY A 106 -2.74 18.86 -2.71
CA GLY A 106 -3.28 20.23 -2.72
C GLY A 106 -2.51 21.19 -1.80
N PRO A 107 -2.34 20.86 -0.50
CA PRO A 107 -1.52 21.63 0.43
C PRO A 107 -0.03 21.71 0.02
N LEU A 108 0.53 20.62 -0.54
CA LEU A 108 1.91 20.62 -1.04
C LEU A 108 2.10 21.62 -2.18
N LEU A 109 1.19 21.64 -3.16
CA LEU A 109 1.21 22.61 -4.25
C LEU A 109 1.03 24.05 -3.73
N GLY A 110 0.06 24.27 -2.82
CA GLY A 110 -0.14 25.58 -2.18
C GLY A 110 1.10 26.11 -1.46
N ASN A 111 1.85 25.23 -0.79
CA ASN A 111 3.11 25.58 -0.14
C ASN A 111 4.22 25.92 -1.16
N THR A 112 4.33 25.19 -2.27
CA THR A 112 5.33 25.48 -3.32
C THR A 112 5.09 26.80 -4.06
N PHE A 113 3.84 27.22 -4.21
CA PHE A 113 3.50 28.51 -4.83
C PHE A 113 3.50 29.68 -3.83
N GLY A 114 3.92 29.46 -2.58
CA GLY A 114 4.04 30.51 -1.56
C GLY A 114 2.70 31.05 -1.05
N ASN A 115 1.58 30.35 -1.29
CA ASN A 115 0.26 30.77 -0.85
C ASN A 115 -0.44 29.62 -0.09
N VAL A 116 -0.15 29.55 1.21
CA VAL A 116 -0.65 28.52 2.13
C VAL A 116 -2.18 28.49 2.19
N HIS A 117 -2.85 29.64 2.01
CA HIS A 117 -4.33 29.72 2.01
C HIS A 117 -5.00 29.01 0.83
N LEU A 118 -4.30 28.79 -0.29
CA LEU A 118 -4.86 27.99 -1.39
C LEU A 118 -5.00 26.50 -1.00
N GLY A 119 -4.08 26.00 -0.15
CA GLY A 119 -4.11 24.63 0.35
C GLY A 119 -5.26 24.33 1.32
N GLU A 120 -5.82 25.35 1.96
CA GLU A 120 -6.96 25.23 2.89
C GLU A 120 -8.32 25.29 2.17
N ASN A 121 -8.35 25.77 0.92
CA ASN A 121 -9.58 25.85 0.15
C ASN A 121 -9.98 24.46 -0.37
N HIS A 122 -10.97 23.87 0.29
CA HIS A 122 -11.61 22.61 -0.08
C HIS A 122 -11.99 22.47 -1.56
N TRP A 123 -12.40 23.54 -2.25
CA TRP A 123 -12.70 23.49 -3.69
C TRP A 123 -11.44 23.40 -4.56
N PHE A 124 -10.37 24.07 -4.17
CA PHE A 124 -9.07 24.00 -4.87
C PHE A 124 -8.46 22.61 -4.72
N VAL A 125 -8.43 22.08 -3.49
CA VAL A 125 -7.92 20.72 -3.21
C VAL A 125 -8.71 19.67 -3.99
N LEU A 126 -10.05 19.78 -4.04
CA LEU A 126 -10.90 18.87 -4.83
C LEU A 126 -10.58 18.94 -6.33
N GLY A 127 -10.38 20.14 -6.89
CA GLY A 127 -9.97 20.32 -8.27
C GLY A 127 -8.63 19.65 -8.59
N CYS A 128 -7.62 19.87 -7.73
CA CYS A 128 -6.31 19.23 -7.87
C CYS A 128 -6.40 17.70 -7.83
N ILE A 129 -7.17 17.16 -6.88
CA ILE A 129 -7.41 15.71 -6.77
C ILE A 129 -7.96 15.17 -8.08
N LEU A 130 -9.05 15.75 -8.60
CA LEU A 130 -9.70 15.26 -9.82
C LEU A 130 -8.76 15.31 -11.05
N VAL A 131 -8.05 16.41 -11.25
CA VAL A 131 -7.11 16.57 -12.37
C VAL A 131 -6.01 15.51 -12.32
N ILE A 132 -5.41 15.31 -11.15
CA ILE A 132 -4.32 14.33 -10.98
C ILE A 132 -4.84 12.90 -11.17
N TYR A 133 -6.03 12.58 -10.66
CA TYR A 133 -6.65 11.28 -10.87
C TYR A 133 -6.87 10.98 -12.35
N TRP A 134 -7.45 11.93 -13.09
CA TRP A 134 -7.67 11.74 -14.53
C TRP A 134 -6.36 11.60 -15.31
N ILE A 135 -5.33 12.36 -14.96
CA ILE A 135 -3.99 12.21 -15.56
C ILE A 135 -3.44 10.80 -15.30
N ILE A 136 -3.47 10.34 -14.04
CA ILE A 136 -2.98 9.00 -13.67
C ILE A 136 -3.80 7.92 -14.37
N THR A 137 -5.12 8.05 -14.44
CA THR A 137 -5.99 7.10 -15.15
C THR A 137 -5.67 7.06 -16.64
N ILE A 138 -5.51 8.21 -17.30
CA ILE A 138 -5.14 8.28 -18.72
C ILE A 138 -3.75 7.67 -18.95
N LEU A 139 -2.79 7.97 -18.07
CA LEU A 139 -1.45 7.40 -18.12
C LEU A 139 -1.49 5.87 -17.95
N ASN A 140 -2.23 5.35 -16.98
CA ASN A 140 -2.38 3.90 -16.76
C ASN A 140 -3.09 3.19 -17.92
N LEU A 141 -4.01 3.87 -18.63
CA LEU A 141 -4.72 3.30 -19.77
C LEU A 141 -3.88 3.32 -21.06
N LYS A 142 -3.04 4.34 -21.27
CA LYS A 142 -2.25 4.52 -22.50
C LYS A 142 -0.82 3.99 -22.41
N PHE A 143 -0.21 4.08 -21.25
CA PHE A 143 1.13 3.58 -20.96
C PHE A 143 0.97 2.44 -19.96
N ASP A 144 1.57 1.29 -20.24
CA ASP A 144 1.65 0.19 -19.29
C ASP A 144 2.58 0.61 -18.13
N MET A 145 2.05 1.43 -17.23
CA MET A 145 2.77 2.09 -16.14
C MET A 145 3.27 1.07 -15.10
N ALA A 146 2.76 -0.16 -15.11
CA ALA A 146 3.35 -1.27 -14.36
C ALA A 146 4.78 -1.56 -14.86
N LYS A 147 5.00 -1.49 -16.18
CA LYS A 147 6.31 -1.69 -16.81
C LYS A 147 7.23 -0.47 -16.67
N VAL A 148 6.68 0.73 -16.79
CA VAL A 148 7.43 2.00 -16.64
C VAL A 148 7.81 2.26 -15.18
N GLY A 149 6.87 2.07 -14.24
CA GLY A 149 7.12 2.20 -12.80
C GLY A 149 8.08 1.13 -12.27
N GLY A 150 8.01 -0.10 -12.81
CA GLY A 150 9.02 -1.14 -12.55
C GLY A 150 10.42 -0.72 -12.99
N ASN A 151 10.58 -0.19 -14.21
CA ASN A 151 11.87 0.28 -14.70
C ASN A 151 12.42 1.50 -13.93
N ILE A 152 11.56 2.46 -13.55
CA ILE A 152 11.97 3.63 -12.76
C ILE A 152 12.30 3.25 -11.31
N GLY A 153 11.54 2.31 -10.72
CA GLY A 153 11.81 1.79 -9.38
C GLY A 153 13.14 1.05 -9.31
N VAL A 154 13.46 0.23 -10.33
CA VAL A 154 14.78 -0.39 -10.48
C VAL A 154 15.87 0.69 -10.61
N TRP A 155 15.64 1.74 -11.40
CA TRP A 155 16.61 2.82 -11.60
C TRP A 155 16.89 3.62 -10.31
N LEU A 156 15.86 3.98 -9.55
CA LEU A 156 15.98 4.71 -8.28
C LEU A 156 16.66 3.90 -7.16
N VAL A 157 16.44 2.58 -7.12
CA VAL A 157 17.15 1.69 -6.18
C VAL A 157 18.65 1.65 -6.51
N PHE A 158 19.04 1.69 -7.78
CA PHE A 158 20.45 1.73 -8.19
C PHE A 158 21.11 3.11 -8.02
N THR A 159 20.36 4.21 -8.02
CA THR A 159 20.94 5.56 -7.80
C THR A 159 21.21 5.88 -6.33
N SER A 160 20.69 5.09 -5.38
CA SER A 160 20.94 5.24 -3.94
C SER A 160 22.20 4.50 -3.44
N GLN A 161 22.99 3.90 -4.34
CA GLN A 161 24.20 3.13 -4.02
C GLN A 161 25.51 3.78 -4.53
N TYR A 162 25.47 5.07 -4.89
CA TYR A 162 26.67 5.87 -5.18
C TYR A 162 26.65 7.19 -4.41
#